data_AF-A0A949DWI6-F1
#
_entry.id   AF-A0A949DWI6-F1
#
_cell.length_a   1.000
_cell.length_b   1.000
_cell.length_c   1.000
_cell.angle_alpha   90.00
_cell.angle_beta   90.00
_cell.angle_gamma   90.00
#
_symmetry.space_group_name_H-M   'P 1'
#
loop_
_entity.id
_entity.type
_entity.pdbx_description
1 polymer ?
#
loop_
_entity_poly.entity_id
_entity_poly.type
_entity_poly.pdbx_seq_one_letter_code
_entity_poly.pdbx_strand_id
1 'polypeptide(L)'
;MNFGNAGVDSCFFWYDNNWHYMRNWNHLKKFKSSAMLPVKLLDYCPDYAKVNLPQSDGIMGRTISMLIKLSWREEELTQRIEKMIDVLKIN
;
A
#
# COMPACT_ATOMS: atom_id res chain seq x y z
N MET A 1 -4.05 -12.39 -15.36
CA MET A 1 -3.16 -12.86 -14.27
C MET A 1 -2.58 -11.63 -13.59
N ASN A 2 -2.33 -11.61 -12.27
CA ASN A 2 -1.67 -10.47 -11.58
C ASN A 2 -0.27 -10.87 -11.10
N PHE A 3 0.53 -9.93 -10.59
CA PHE A 3 1.90 -10.22 -10.14
C PHE A 3 1.97 -11.31 -9.06
N GLY A 4 1.06 -11.29 -8.08
CA GLY A 4 1.00 -12.32 -7.04
C GLY A 4 0.78 -13.73 -7.61
N ASN A 5 -0.19 -13.88 -8.51
CA ASN A 5 -0.50 -15.17 -9.16
C ASN A 5 0.61 -15.64 -10.10
N ALA A 6 1.39 -14.73 -10.68
CA ALA A 6 2.56 -15.05 -11.51
C ALA A 6 3.81 -15.42 -10.68
N GLY A 7 3.74 -15.31 -9.35
CA GLY A 7 4.89 -15.53 -8.46
C GLY A 7 5.91 -14.38 -8.49
N VAL A 8 5.49 -13.18 -8.89
CA VAL A 8 6.27 -11.95 -8.76
C VAL A 8 5.98 -11.36 -7.38
N ASP A 9 6.78 -11.77 -6.40
CA ASP A 9 6.63 -11.41 -5.00
C ASP A 9 7.01 -9.93 -4.71
N SER A 10 6.76 -9.48 -3.48
CA SER A 10 7.19 -8.16 -2.98
C SER A 10 6.78 -6.96 -3.86
N CYS A 11 5.65 -7.09 -4.55
CA CYS A 11 4.92 -6.01 -5.21
C CYS A 11 3.78 -5.56 -4.31
N PHE A 12 3.79 -4.30 -3.91
CA PHE A 12 2.87 -3.74 -2.93
C PHE A 12 1.90 -2.77 -3.57
N PHE A 13 0.61 -3.09 -3.49
CA PHE A 13 -0.45 -2.16 -3.81
C PHE A 13 -0.89 -1.42 -2.54
N TRP A 14 -0.20 -0.31 -2.24
CA TRP A 14 -0.37 0.39 -0.96
C TRP A 14 -1.77 0.95 -0.74
N TYR A 15 -2.47 1.30 -1.81
CA TYR A 15 -3.82 1.85 -1.74
C TYR A 15 -4.82 0.95 -0.99
N ASP A 16 -4.64 -0.37 -1.09
CA ASP A 16 -5.47 -1.36 -0.41
C ASP A 16 -4.70 -2.15 0.68
N ASN A 17 -3.48 -1.73 0.99
CA ASN A 17 -2.70 -2.30 2.09
C ASN A 17 -3.11 -1.68 3.44
N ASN A 18 -3.03 -2.45 4.51
CA ASN A 18 -3.47 -2.02 5.85
C ASN A 18 -2.51 -1.06 6.57
N TRP A 19 -1.26 -0.96 6.12
CA TRP A 19 -0.19 -0.37 6.93
C TRP A 19 0.41 0.90 6.35
N HIS A 20 0.34 1.10 5.04
CA HIS A 20 1.10 2.17 4.37
C HIS A 20 0.22 3.23 3.71
N TYR A 21 -1.10 3.17 3.87
CA TYR A 21 -1.99 4.21 3.36
C TYR A 21 -3.17 4.48 4.29
N MET A 22 -3.42 5.76 4.57
CA MET A 22 -4.40 6.23 5.54
C MET A 22 -5.81 5.68 5.28
N ARG A 23 -6.15 5.34 4.04
CA ARG A 23 -7.43 4.72 3.64
C ARG A 23 -7.85 3.59 4.58
N ASN A 24 -6.94 2.68 4.93
CA ASN A 24 -7.24 1.49 5.73
C ASN A 24 -6.91 1.61 7.23
N TRP A 25 -6.46 2.78 7.70
CA TRP A 25 -6.10 3.00 9.12
C TRP A 25 -7.30 3.29 10.02
N ASN A 26 -8.27 2.35 10.05
CA ASN A 26 -9.49 2.48 10.86
C ASN A 26 -9.22 2.65 12.36
N HIS A 27 -8.14 2.06 12.86
CA HIS A 27 -7.72 2.20 14.25
C HIS A 27 -7.35 3.66 14.58
N LEU A 28 -6.60 4.32 13.70
CA LEU A 28 -6.24 5.73 13.84
C LEU A 28 -7.46 6.65 13.66
N LYS A 29 -8.25 6.43 12.60
CA LYS A 29 -9.45 7.25 12.30
C LYS A 29 -10.49 7.26 13.43
N LYS A 30 -10.56 6.17 14.20
CA LYS A 30 -11.48 5.99 15.33
C LYS A 30 -10.80 6.14 16.69
N PHE A 31 -9.52 6.49 16.73
CA PHE A 31 -8.72 6.58 17.96
C PHE A 31 -8.85 5.33 18.85
N LYS A 32 -8.78 4.14 18.25
CA LYS A 32 -8.86 2.88 19.01
C LYS A 32 -7.57 2.66 19.80
N SER A 33 -7.70 2.65 21.12
CA SER A 33 -6.62 2.39 22.07
C SER A 33 -7.20 1.81 23.37
N SER A 34 -6.37 1.17 24.19
CA SER A 34 -6.78 0.59 25.47
C SER A 34 -7.05 1.63 26.56
N ALA A 35 -6.62 2.88 26.36
CA ALA A 35 -6.85 4.02 27.26
C ALA A 35 -7.10 5.29 26.44
N MET A 36 -7.58 6.35 27.08
CA MET A 36 -7.82 7.64 26.43
C MET A 36 -6.52 8.18 25.82
N LEU A 37 -6.56 8.57 24.54
CA LEU A 37 -5.42 9.21 23.90
C LEU A 37 -5.32 10.68 24.31
N PRO A 38 -4.11 11.22 24.56
CA PRO A 38 -3.91 12.63 24.95
C PRO A 38 -4.50 13.66 23.97
N VAL A 39 -4.63 13.30 22.69
CA VAL A 39 -5.27 14.16 21.67
C VAL A 39 -6.73 14.52 22.04
N LYS A 40 -7.38 13.73 22.91
CA LYS A 40 -8.71 14.00 23.44
C LYS A 40 -8.74 15.11 24.50
N LEU A 41 -7.58 15.55 25.00
CA LEU A 41 -7.43 16.65 25.95
C LEU A 41 -7.26 18.01 25.25
N LEU A 42 -7.10 18.02 23.93
CA LEU A 42 -6.98 19.25 23.14
C LEU A 42 -8.36 19.85 22.85
N ASP A 43 -8.47 21.18 22.88
CA ASP A 43 -9.70 21.91 22.55
C ASP A 43 -10.21 21.59 21.13
N TYR A 44 -9.29 21.24 20.23
CA TYR A 44 -9.60 20.84 18.87
C TYR A 44 -8.91 19.52 18.51
N CYS A 45 -9.71 18.55 18.07
CA CYS A 45 -9.26 17.26 17.55
C CYS A 45 -9.93 17.02 16.20
N PRO A 46 -9.17 16.91 15.09
CA PRO A 46 -9.75 16.64 13.77
C PRO A 46 -10.53 15.33 13.72
N ASP A 47 -11.63 15.32 12.96
CA ASP A 47 -12.32 14.09 12.60
C ASP A 47 -11.58 13.39 11.46
N TYR A 48 -10.63 12.51 11.81
CA TYR A 48 -9.85 11.75 10.83
C TYR A 48 -10.69 10.80 9.97
N ALA A 49 -11.94 10.50 10.35
CA ALA A 49 -12.85 9.73 9.49
C ALA A 49 -13.35 10.54 8.28
N LYS A 50 -13.27 11.87 8.33
CA LYS A 50 -13.69 12.79 7.25
C LYS A 50 -12.55 13.27 6.36
N VAL A 51 -11.32 12.83 6.60
CA VAL A 51 -10.18 13.20 5.75
C VAL A 51 -10.36 12.60 4.36
N ASN A 52 -10.40 13.48 3.36
CA ASN A 52 -10.51 13.14 1.95
C ASN A 52 -9.25 13.61 1.22
N LEU A 53 -8.60 12.73 0.46
CA LEU A 53 -7.30 12.99 -0.19
C LEU A 53 -7.36 12.65 -1.68
N PRO A 54 -8.23 13.31 -2.48
CA PRO A 54 -8.51 12.90 -3.85
C PRO A 54 -7.28 12.90 -4.77
N GLN A 55 -6.34 13.83 -4.55
CA GLN A 55 -5.08 13.88 -5.29
C GLN A 55 -4.19 12.67 -4.97
N SER A 56 -4.06 12.33 -3.69
CA SER A 56 -3.32 11.15 -3.25
C SER A 56 -4.00 9.87 -3.72
N ASP A 57 -5.32 9.78 -3.64
CA ASP A 57 -6.09 8.62 -4.09
C ASP A 57 -5.91 8.37 -5.60
N GLY A 58 -5.91 9.43 -6.42
CA GLY A 58 -5.68 9.34 -7.86
C GLY A 58 -4.28 8.83 -8.26
N ILE A 59 -3.27 9.04 -7.40
CA ILE A 59 -1.91 8.52 -7.57
C ILE A 59 -1.82 7.10 -7.01
N MET A 60 -2.19 6.93 -5.74
CA MET A 60 -2.00 5.69 -5.00
C MET A 60 -2.87 4.57 -5.56
N GLY A 61 -4.09 4.86 -6.01
CA GLY A 61 -5.01 3.89 -6.61
C GLY A 61 -4.49 3.23 -7.90
N ARG A 62 -3.39 3.72 -8.49
CA ARG A 62 -2.75 3.17 -9.68
C ARG A 62 -1.27 2.86 -9.49
N THR A 63 -0.74 3.01 -8.27
CA THR A 63 0.68 2.81 -7.97
C THR A 63 0.92 1.45 -7.33
N ILE A 64 1.83 0.68 -7.92
CA ILE A 64 2.42 -0.52 -7.30
C ILE A 64 3.90 -0.22 -7.03
N SER A 65 4.38 -0.49 -5.83
CA SER A 65 5.81 -0.41 -5.51
C SER A 65 6.43 -1.81 -5.45
N MET A 66 7.61 -1.98 -6.01
CA MET A 66 8.34 -3.25 -5.98
C MET A 66 9.59 -3.12 -5.12
N LEU A 67 9.77 -4.03 -4.15
CA LEU A 67 11.02 -4.11 -3.41
C LEU A 67 12.14 -4.61 -4.33
N ILE A 68 13.27 -3.90 -4.34
CA ILE A 68 14.50 -4.36 -5.00
C ILE A 68 15.34 -5.10 -3.96
N LYS A 69 15.55 -6.41 -4.14
CA LYS A 69 16.35 -7.22 -3.22
C LYS A 69 17.81 -7.23 -3.69
N LEU A 70 18.73 -7.01 -2.76
CA LEU A 70 20.18 -7.06 -3.04
C LEU A 70 20.69 -8.48 -3.26
N SER A 71 19.95 -9.49 -2.81
CA SER A 71 20.33 -10.91 -2.87
C SER A 71 19.96 -11.58 -4.19
N TRP A 72 19.38 -10.86 -5.15
CA TRP A 72 18.94 -11.45 -6.40
C TRP A 72 20.11 -11.81 -7.30
N ARG A 73 20.09 -13.04 -7.81
CA ARG A 73 20.98 -13.48 -8.89
C ARG A 73 20.45 -13.05 -10.25
N GLU A 74 21.31 -13.02 -11.26
CA GLU A 74 20.94 -12.63 -12.63
C GLU A 74 19.82 -13.50 -13.21
N GLU A 75 19.83 -14.81 -12.92
CA GLU A 75 18.80 -15.73 -13.41
C GLU A 75 17.44 -15.47 -12.75
N GLU A 76 17.44 -15.15 -11.45
CA GLU A 76 16.24 -14.80 -10.69
C GLU A 76 15.64 -13.48 -11.19
N LEU A 77 16.50 -12.50 -11.49
CA LEU A 77 16.09 -11.23 -12.07
C LEU A 77 15.50 -11.42 -13.47
N THR A 78 16.12 -12.26 -14.30
CA THR A 78 15.64 -12.59 -15.66
C THR A 78 14.25 -13.22 -15.62
N GLN A 79 14.07 -14.27 -14.80
CA GLN A 79 12.77 -14.93 -14.62
C GLN A 79 11.70 -13.96 -14.09
N ARG A 80 12.08 -13.04 -13.20
CA ARG A 80 11.17 -12.02 -12.68
C ARG A 80 10.73 -11.06 -13.79
N ILE A 81 11.64 -10.58 -14.63
CA ILE A 81 11.34 -9.69 -15.76
C ILE A 81 10.36 -10.36 -16.73
N GLU A 82 10.62 -11.61 -17.12
CA GLU A 82 9.74 -12.38 -18.01
C GLU A 82 8.31 -12.48 -17.45
N LYS A 83 8.17 -12.89 -16.19
CA LYS A 83 6.87 -12.98 -15.51
C LYS A 83 6.16 -11.62 -15.42
N MET A 84 6.90 -10.55 -15.14
CA MET A 84 6.33 -9.20 -15.10
C MET A 84 5.81 -8.77 -16.47
N ILE A 85 6.58 -9.02 -17.53
CA ILE A 85 6.18 -8.74 -18.91
C ILE A 85 4.91 -9.52 -19.26
N ASP A 86 4.83 -10.80 -18.93
CA ASP A 86 3.65 -11.62 -19.24
C ASP A 86 2.38 -11.18 -18.49
N VAL A 87 2.53 -10.62 -17.29
CA VAL A 87 1.41 -10.00 -16.55
C VAL A 87 1.00 -8.66 -17.15
N LEU A 88 1.95 -7.86 -17.65
CA LEU A 88 1.71 -6.51 -18.15
C LEU A 88 1.28 -6.45 -19.62
N LYS A 89 1.58 -7.49 -20.42
CA LYS A 89 1.08 -7.60 -21.79
C LYS A 89 -0.45 -7.56 -21.76
N ILE A 90 -0.99 -6.54 -22.41
CA ILE A 90 -2.42 -6.42 -22.68
C ILE A 90 -2.72 -7.43 -23.79
N ASN A 91 -3.65 -8.36 -23.54
CA ASN A 91 -4.35 -9.06 -24.62
C ASN A 91 -5.47 -8.18 -25.14
#